data_AF-A0A528N4Q8-F1
#
_entry.id   AF-A0A528N4Q8-F1
#
_cell.length_a   1.000
_cell.length_b   1.000
_cell.length_c   1.000
_cell.angle_alpha   90.00
_cell.angle_beta   90.00
_cell.angle_gamma   90.00
#
_symmetry.space_group_name_H-M   'P 1'
#
loop_
_entity.id
_entity.type
_entity.pdbx_description
1 polymer ?
#
loop_
_entity_poly.entity_id
_entity_poly.type
_entity_poly.pdbx_seq_one_letter_code
_entity_poly.pdbx_strand_id
1 'polypeptide(L)'
;DFGEYKRYDQIDAAPEEKARGITISTAHVEYETANRHYAHVDCPGHADYVKNMITGAAQMDGAILVVSAADGPMPQTREHILLARQVGVPSIVVFL
;
A
#
# COMPACT_ATOMS: atom_id res chain seq x y z
N ASP A 1 1.50 14.41 19.25
CA ASP A 1 2.21 15.14 18.20
C ASP A 1 1.71 14.57 16.90
N PHE A 2 0.76 15.27 16.26
CA PHE A 2 0.09 14.77 15.06
C PHE A 2 1.12 14.63 13.93
N GLY A 3 1.28 13.41 13.40
CA GLY A 3 2.24 13.08 12.34
C GLY A 3 2.14 14.04 11.15
N GLU A 4 3.29 14.53 10.69
CA GLU A 4 3.37 15.53 9.63
C GLU A 4 2.83 15.01 8.28
N TYR A 5 1.96 15.80 7.66
CA TYR A 5 1.44 15.55 6.32
C TYR A 5 2.56 15.55 5.28
N LYS A 6 2.86 14.38 4.70
CA LYS A 6 3.81 14.24 3.58
C LYS A 6 3.10 14.34 2.24
N ARG A 7 3.65 15.17 1.34
CA ARG A 7 3.16 15.31 -0.04
C ARG A 7 3.59 14.12 -0.89
N TYR A 8 2.84 13.81 -1.94
CA TYR A 8 3.12 12.73 -2.91
C TYR A 8 4.60 12.73 -3.38
N ASP A 9 5.15 13.91 -3.67
CA ASP A 9 6.53 14.11 -4.12
C ASP A 9 7.63 13.76 -3.10
N GLN A 10 7.24 13.56 -1.83
CA GLN A 10 8.11 13.16 -0.71
C GLN A 10 7.98 11.66 -0.39
N ILE A 11 7.00 10.97 -0.98
CA ILE A 11 6.81 9.52 -0.86
C ILE A 11 7.56 8.83 -2.01
N ASP A 12 7.39 9.31 -3.24
CA ASP A 12 8.16 8.88 -4.43
C ASP A 12 9.47 9.69 -4.56
N ALA A 13 10.42 9.45 -3.65
CA ALA A 13 11.65 10.24 -3.54
C ALA A 13 12.77 9.77 -4.48
N ALA A 14 12.71 8.54 -5.00
CA ALA A 14 13.79 8.01 -5.82
C ALA A 14 13.75 8.62 -7.24
N PRO A 15 14.92 8.98 -7.82
CA PRO A 15 15.00 9.50 -9.19
C PRO A 15 14.37 8.57 -10.24
N GLU A 16 14.42 7.26 -9.97
CA GLU A 16 13.90 6.20 -10.84
C GLU A 16 12.36 6.07 -10.76
N GLU A 17 11.76 6.36 -9.59
CA GLU A 17 10.30 6.38 -9.39
C GLU A 17 9.67 7.58 -10.12
N LYS A 18 10.28 8.77 -9.97
CA LYS A 18 9.84 9.99 -10.68
C LYS A 18 9.94 9.87 -12.20
N ALA A 19 10.94 9.14 -12.70
CA ALA A 19 11.12 8.94 -14.14
C ALA A 19 10.10 7.96 -14.75
N ARG A 20 9.56 7.02 -13.96
CA ARG A 20 8.64 5.98 -14.43
C ARG A 20 7.18 6.18 -14.01
N GLY A 21 6.91 7.08 -13.06
CA GLY A 21 5.56 7.35 -12.55
C GLY A 21 4.95 6.15 -11.81
N ILE A 22 5.80 5.28 -11.27
CA ILE A 22 5.42 4.11 -10.48
C ILE A 22 6.27 4.05 -9.22
N THR A 23 5.67 3.65 -8.10
CA THR A 23 6.36 3.40 -6.83
C THR A 23 7.23 2.15 -6.95
N ILE A 24 8.50 2.21 -6.54
CA ILE A 24 9.49 1.13 -6.71
C ILE A 24 10.00 0.66 -5.32
N SER A 25 10.14 1.58 -4.39
CA SER A 25 10.55 1.37 -3.00
C SER A 25 9.35 1.41 -2.06
N THR A 26 9.31 0.49 -1.10
CA THR A 26 8.26 0.47 -0.07
C THR A 26 8.39 1.71 0.80
N ALA A 27 7.48 2.67 0.64
CA ALA A 27 7.47 3.88 1.45
C ALA A 27 6.76 3.59 2.78
N HIS A 28 7.43 3.95 3.89
CA HIS A 28 6.85 3.88 5.22
C HIS A 28 6.40 5.29 5.62
N VAL A 29 5.10 5.46 5.79
CA VAL A 29 4.47 6.71 6.25
C VAL A 29 3.81 6.45 7.58
N GLU A 30 4.10 7.27 8.58
CA GLU A 30 3.47 7.18 9.89
C GLU A 30 2.43 8.30 10.03
N TYR A 31 1.25 7.96 10.53
CA TYR A 31 0.21 8.93 10.85
C TYR A 31 -0.60 8.46 12.06
N GLU A 32 -1.19 9.40 12.79
CA GLU A 32 -2.01 9.10 13.96
C GLU A 32 -3.44 9.61 13.80
N THR A 33 -4.36 8.89 14.42
CA THR A 33 -5.75 9.32 14.67
C THR A 33 -5.92 9.50 16.17
N ALA A 34 -7.03 10.10 16.61
CA ALA A 34 -7.34 10.25 18.03
C ALA A 34 -7.32 8.93 18.82
N ASN A 35 -7.49 7.78 18.15
CA ASN A 35 -7.62 6.48 18.79
C ASN A 35 -6.41 5.55 18.59
N ARG A 36 -5.57 5.77 17.56
CA ARG A 36 -4.53 4.81 17.12
C ARG A 36 -3.39 5.49 16.36
N HIS A 37 -2.19 4.97 16.50
CA HIS A 37 -1.02 5.27 15.67
C HIS A 37 -0.91 4.22 14.55
N TYR A 38 -0.65 4.66 13.33
CA TYR A 38 -0.57 3.81 12.14
C TYR A 38 0.78 3.95 11.47
N ALA A 39 1.43 2.83 11.19
CA ALA A 39 2.51 2.73 10.24
C ALA A 39 1.94 2.18 8.92
N HIS A 40 1.93 3.01 7.89
CA HIS A 40 1.44 2.66 6.57
C HIS A 40 2.62 2.29 5.67
N VAL A 41 2.60 1.07 5.15
CA VAL A 41 3.58 0.58 4.19
C VAL A 41 2.93 0.57 2.82
N ASP A 42 3.37 1.48 1.95
CA ASP A 42 2.90 1.50 0.56
C ASP A 42 3.63 0.41 -0.23
N CYS A 43 2.85 -0.50 -0.82
CA CYS A 43 3.36 -1.64 -1.57
C CYS A 43 2.99 -1.48 -3.05
N PRO A 44 3.96 -1.54 -3.98
CA PRO A 44 3.69 -1.38 -5.40
C PRO A 44 2.78 -2.49 -5.93
N GLY A 45 1.73 -2.09 -6.68
CA GLY A 45 0.71 -3.00 -7.23
C GLY A 45 1.05 -3.61 -8.60
N HIS A 46 2.24 -3.34 -9.13
CA HIS A 46 2.69 -3.93 -10.39
C HIS A 46 3.17 -5.38 -10.16
N ALA A 47 2.82 -6.30 -11.06
CA ALA A 47 3.07 -7.74 -10.93
C ALA A 47 4.54 -8.08 -10.60
N ASP A 48 5.47 -7.26 -11.10
CA ASP A 48 6.91 -7.42 -10.89
C ASP A 48 7.37 -7.17 -9.44
N TYR A 49 6.54 -6.53 -8.61
CA TYR A 49 6.89 -6.15 -7.23
C TYR A 49 6.01 -6.83 -6.16
N VAL A 50 5.26 -7.86 -6.54
CA VAL A 50 4.51 -8.74 -5.62
C VAL A 50 5.38 -9.29 -4.49
N LYS A 51 6.69 -9.49 -4.74
CA LYS A 51 7.65 -9.93 -3.71
C LYS A 51 7.78 -8.94 -2.55
N ASN A 52 7.75 -7.64 -2.82
CA ASN A 52 7.85 -6.61 -1.79
C ASN A 52 6.56 -6.55 -0.95
N MET A 53 5.42 -6.77 -1.61
CA MET A 53 4.12 -6.91 -0.95
C MET A 53 4.08 -8.10 0.01
N ILE A 54 4.64 -9.26 -0.36
CA ILE A 54 4.67 -10.45 0.53
C ILE A 54 5.45 -10.17 1.82
N THR A 55 6.63 -9.54 1.73
CA THR A 55 7.44 -9.19 2.91
C THR A 55 6.79 -8.12 3.78
N GLY A 56 6.11 -7.14 3.19
CA GLY A 56 5.40 -6.09 3.93
C GLY A 56 4.10 -6.59 4.58
N ALA A 57 3.31 -7.37 3.84
CA ALA A 57 1.99 -7.81 4.25
C ALA A 57 2.00 -8.84 5.40
N ALA A 58 3.10 -9.59 5.57
CA ALA A 58 3.27 -10.49 6.72
C ALA A 58 3.30 -9.74 8.07
N GLN A 59 3.58 -8.44 8.07
CA GLN A 59 3.61 -7.59 9.26
C GLN A 59 2.35 -6.71 9.39
N MET A 60 1.38 -6.84 8.48
CA MET A 60 0.20 -5.97 8.45
C MET A 60 -0.94 -6.50 9.31
N ASP A 61 -1.37 -5.70 10.28
CA ASP A 61 -2.58 -5.94 11.08
C ASP A 61 -3.88 -5.68 10.27
N GLY A 62 -3.78 -5.07 9.10
CA GLY A 62 -4.88 -4.83 8.17
C GLY A 62 -4.39 -4.19 6.88
N ALA A 63 -5.14 -4.36 5.79
CA ALA A 63 -4.81 -3.79 4.48
C ALA A 63 -5.91 -2.84 3.98
N ILE A 64 -5.52 -1.87 3.17
CA ILE A 64 -6.45 -1.00 2.43
C ILE A 64 -6.39 -1.40 0.95
N LEU A 65 -7.51 -1.83 0.40
CA LEU A 65 -7.65 -2.18 -1.02
C LEU A 65 -8.31 -1.02 -1.76
N VAL A 66 -7.52 -0.35 -2.60
CA VAL A 66 -8.00 0.74 -3.47
C VAL A 66 -8.47 0.15 -4.80
N VAL A 67 -9.70 0.47 -5.21
CA VAL A 67 -10.27 0.05 -6.50
C VAL A 67 -10.84 1.28 -7.18
N SER A 68 -10.43 1.54 -8.42
CA SER A 68 -11.00 2.61 -9.23
C SER A 68 -12.49 2.35 -9.49
N ALA A 69 -13.37 3.29 -9.13
CA ALA A 69 -14.78 3.22 -9.48
C ALA A 69 -15.05 3.18 -11.00
N ALA A 70 -14.15 3.72 -11.82
CA ALA A 70 -14.29 3.74 -13.27
C ALA A 70 -13.94 2.39 -13.93
N ASP A 71 -12.89 1.74 -13.43
CA ASP A 71 -12.36 0.49 -14.02
C ASP A 71 -12.90 -0.76 -13.32
N GLY A 72 -13.32 -0.63 -12.07
CA GLY A 72 -13.80 -1.74 -11.24
C GLY A 72 -12.69 -2.73 -10.87
N PRO A 73 -13.06 -3.94 -10.40
CA PRO A 73 -12.10 -4.94 -9.95
C PRO A 73 -11.32 -5.54 -11.12
N MET A 74 -9.99 -5.35 -11.10
CA MET A 74 -9.07 -5.87 -12.09
C MET A 74 -8.48 -7.23 -11.64
N PRO A 75 -7.83 -8.00 -12.54
CA PRO A 75 -7.16 -9.25 -12.16
C PRO A 75 -6.19 -9.10 -10.97
N GLN A 76 -5.44 -7.99 -10.92
CA GLN A 76 -4.52 -7.65 -9.83
C GLN A 76 -5.25 -7.45 -8.50
N THR A 77 -6.46 -6.86 -8.51
CA THR A 77 -7.30 -6.71 -7.31
C THR A 77 -7.60 -8.07 -6.68
N ARG A 78 -7.86 -9.10 -7.51
CA ARG A 78 -8.14 -10.46 -7.04
C ARG A 78 -6.87 -11.14 -6.50
N GLU A 79 -5.74 -10.94 -7.18
CA GLU A 79 -4.45 -11.48 -6.77
C GLU A 79 -3.99 -10.91 -5.43
N HIS A 80 -4.14 -9.59 -5.23
CA HIS A 80 -3.80 -8.95 -3.95
C HIS A 80 -4.65 -9.46 -2.78
N ILE A 81 -5.94 -9.70 -2.99
CA ILE A 81 -6.81 -10.30 -1.94
C ILE A 81 -6.33 -11.71 -1.58
N LEU A 82 -5.96 -12.50 -2.59
CA LEU A 82 -5.48 -13.86 -2.38
C LEU A 82 -4.14 -13.88 -1.62
N LEU A 83 -3.21 -13.00 -1.99
CA LEU A 83 -1.92 -12.85 -1.34
C LEU A 83 -2.07 -12.33 0.10
N ALA A 84 -2.89 -11.30 0.32
CA ALA A 84 -3.17 -10.77 1.66
C ALA A 84 -3.73 -11.86 2.59
N ARG A 85 -4.57 -12.75 2.07
CA ARG A 85 -5.07 -13.90 2.83
C ARG A 85 -3.97 -14.94 3.11
N GLN A 86 -3.08 -15.21 2.16
CA GLN A 86 -1.99 -16.19 2.32
C GLN A 86 -0.94 -15.74 3.34
N VAL A 87 -0.65 -14.44 3.39
CA VAL A 87 0.31 -13.86 4.35
C VAL A 87 -0.31 -13.53 5.71
N GLY A 88 -1.62 -13.77 5.87
CA GLY A 88 -2.30 -13.73 7.17
C GLY A 88 -2.92 -12.39 7.57
N VAL A 89 -3.15 -11.46 6.63
CA VAL A 89 -3.82 -10.18 6.91
C VAL A 89 -5.25 -10.44 7.39
N PRO A 90 -5.62 -10.04 8.63
CA PRO A 90 -6.88 -10.45 9.23
C PRO A 90 -8.09 -9.62 8.77
N SER A 91 -7.88 -8.42 8.24
CA SER A 91 -8.95 -7.51 7.81
C SER A 91 -8.52 -6.62 6.66
N ILE A 92 -9.43 -6.41 5.70
CA ILE A 92 -9.21 -5.55 4.53
C ILE A 92 -10.32 -4.49 4.48
N VAL A 93 -9.94 -3.22 4.40
CA VAL A 93 -10.85 -2.10 4.15
C VAL A 93 -10.79 -1.76 2.66
N VAL A 94 -11.94 -1.56 2.02
CA VAL A 94 -12.00 -1.21 0.59
C VAL A 94 -12.27 0.28 0.44
N PHE A 95 -11.52 0.92 -0.45
CA PHE A 95 -11.73 2.29 -0.90
C PHE A 95 -12.06 2.28 -2.39
N LEU A 96 -13.17 2.91 -2.78
CA LEU A 96 -13.74 2.92 -4.14
C LEU A 96 -13.63 4.32 -4.78
#